data_AF-A0A1H2YYD1-F1
#
_entry.id   AF-A0A1H2YYD1-F1
#
_cell.length_a   1.000
_cell.length_b   1.000
_cell.length_c   1.000
_cell.angle_alpha   90.00
_cell.angle_beta   90.00
_cell.angle_gamma   90.00
#
_symmetry.space_group_name_H-M   'P 1'
#
loop_
_entity.id
_entity.type
_entity.pdbx_description
1 polymer ?
#
loop_
_entity_poly.entity_id
_entity_poly.type
_entity_poly.pdbx_seq_one_letter_code
_entity_poly.pdbx_strand_id
1 'polypeptide(L)'
;MNRHTRHATGSLPVGHARSDRLESPVASRETQTSRTLERPEQTPLVWRDEWCMDIPALDADHRRLVILVNALLASRPRSERDPAGIGDDREPDAADSEPLARFEALLDHLRHHFKREEAIMLSIDYDDFQTHKCEHSLQLAELTELRRQAVRDHGNAFSHESLQWVKRWCFDHFVAEDQRLARAYAEVTRP
;
A
#
# COMPACT_ATOMS: atom_id res chain seq x y z
N MET A 1 35.28 25.38 -20.42
CA MET A 1 34.98 26.09 -21.69
C MET A 1 33.55 25.81 -22.09
N ASN A 2 32.82 26.90 -22.34
CA ASN A 2 31.42 27.06 -22.71
C ASN A 2 30.84 26.04 -23.70
N ARG A 3 29.54 25.74 -23.56
CA ARG A 3 28.50 26.36 -24.40
C ARG A 3 27.08 26.21 -23.82
N HIS A 4 26.58 27.35 -23.33
CA HIS A 4 25.16 27.74 -23.34
C HIS A 4 24.55 27.62 -24.73
N THR A 5 23.21 27.51 -24.82
CA THR A 5 22.27 28.38 -25.60
C THR A 5 20.85 27.81 -25.43
N ARG A 6 19.98 28.37 -24.57
CA ARG A 6 19.02 29.51 -24.68
C ARG A 6 17.58 29.10 -25.04
N HIS A 7 16.68 29.74 -24.30
CA HIS A 7 15.21 29.75 -24.32
C HIS A 7 14.60 30.24 -25.64
N ALA A 8 13.34 29.87 -25.89
CA ALA A 8 12.39 30.68 -26.65
C ALA A 8 10.98 30.61 -26.03
N THR A 9 10.55 31.77 -25.55
CA THR A 9 9.20 32.14 -25.11
C THR A 9 8.31 32.48 -26.31
N GLY A 10 7.01 32.17 -26.24
CA GLY A 10 6.00 32.66 -27.18
C GLY A 10 4.62 32.74 -26.54
N SER A 11 4.15 33.96 -26.28
CA SER A 11 2.80 34.28 -25.80
C SER A 11 1.84 34.57 -26.96
N LEU A 12 0.59 34.15 -26.75
CA LEU A 12 -0.74 34.48 -27.30
C LEU A 12 -0.90 35.58 -28.38
N PRO A 13 -2.03 35.50 -29.12
CA PRO A 13 -2.88 36.67 -29.27
C PRO A 13 -4.34 36.43 -28.84
N VAL A 14 -4.86 37.45 -28.16
CA VAL A 14 -6.26 37.69 -27.81
C VAL A 14 -7.04 38.15 -29.05
N GLY A 15 -8.23 37.59 -29.28
CA GLY A 15 -9.22 38.09 -30.22
C GLY A 15 -10.52 38.43 -29.51
N HIS A 16 -10.93 39.71 -29.57
CA HIS A 16 -12.26 40.20 -29.18
C HIS A 16 -13.04 40.56 -30.45
N ALA A 17 -14.30 40.11 -30.56
CA ALA A 17 -15.41 40.91 -31.10
C ALA A 17 -16.77 40.19 -30.89
N ARG A 18 -17.77 40.99 -30.51
CA ARG A 18 -19.20 40.69 -30.29
C ARG A 18 -19.94 40.48 -31.64
N SER A 19 -21.20 40.05 -31.80
CA SER A 19 -22.43 40.14 -31.00
C SER A 19 -23.52 39.23 -31.62
N ASP A 20 -24.54 38.94 -30.81
CA ASP A 20 -25.98 38.85 -31.13
C ASP A 20 -26.70 37.47 -31.16
N ARG A 21 -27.38 37.24 -30.02
CA ARG A 21 -28.73 36.72 -29.75
C ARG A 21 -29.41 35.78 -30.76
N LEU A 22 -29.72 34.57 -30.30
CA LEU A 22 -31.01 33.89 -30.52
C LEU A 22 -31.43 33.14 -29.23
N GLU A 23 -32.66 33.39 -28.78
CA GLU A 23 -33.33 32.68 -27.67
C GLU A 23 -33.92 31.34 -28.14
N SER A 24 -33.90 30.34 -27.24
CA SER A 24 -34.97 29.35 -26.92
C SER A 24 -34.36 28.04 -26.40
N PRO A 25 -35.11 27.16 -25.70
CA PRO A 25 -36.02 27.36 -24.59
C PRO A 25 -35.48 26.70 -23.30
N VAL A 26 -36.06 27.05 -22.15
CA VAL A 26 -35.80 26.43 -20.84
C VAL A 26 -36.22 24.95 -20.89
N ALA A 27 -35.23 24.06 -21.00
CA ALA A 27 -35.40 22.65 -20.68
C ALA A 27 -35.25 22.50 -19.15
N SER A 28 -36.32 22.04 -18.52
CA SER A 28 -36.37 21.69 -17.11
C SER A 28 -35.20 20.79 -16.73
N ARG A 29 -34.42 21.22 -15.72
CA ARG A 29 -33.35 20.43 -15.11
C ARG A 29 -33.92 19.11 -14.62
N GLU A 30 -33.65 18.04 -15.36
CA GLU A 30 -33.76 16.69 -14.85
C GLU A 30 -32.85 16.58 -13.62
N THR A 31 -33.44 16.11 -12.54
CA THR A 31 -32.78 15.84 -11.27
C THR A 31 -31.58 14.94 -11.54
N GLN A 32 -30.39 15.51 -11.51
CA GLN A 32 -29.14 14.79 -11.61
C GLN A 32 -29.07 13.90 -10.37
N THR A 33 -29.46 12.63 -10.53
CA THR A 33 -29.26 11.58 -9.53
C THR A 33 -27.83 11.66 -9.05
N SER A 34 -27.67 11.95 -7.75
CA SER A 34 -26.38 11.98 -7.08
C SER A 34 -25.59 10.74 -7.45
N ARG A 35 -24.52 10.94 -8.21
CA ARG A 35 -23.56 9.89 -8.51
C ARG A 35 -22.82 9.65 -7.19
N THR A 36 -23.27 8.66 -6.43
CA THR A 36 -22.44 8.07 -5.38
C THR A 36 -21.10 7.76 -6.04
N LEU A 37 -20.04 8.47 -5.63
CA LEU A 37 -18.69 8.13 -6.04
C LEU A 37 -18.37 6.80 -5.38
N GLU A 38 -18.71 5.70 -6.06
CA GLU A 38 -18.27 4.35 -5.71
C GLU A 38 -16.74 4.42 -5.57
N ARG A 39 -16.24 4.30 -4.34
CA ARG A 39 -14.79 4.20 -4.11
C ARG A 39 -14.33 2.91 -4.78
N PRO A 40 -13.22 2.89 -5.52
CA PRO A 40 -12.69 1.63 -6.02
C PRO A 40 -12.51 0.67 -4.84
N GLU A 41 -13.23 -0.45 -4.87
CA GLU A 41 -13.16 -1.46 -3.83
C GLU A 41 -11.72 -1.96 -3.71
N GLN A 42 -11.21 -2.12 -2.49
CA GLN A 42 -9.88 -2.71 -2.31
C GLN A 42 -9.99 -4.20 -2.63
N THR A 43 -9.37 -4.64 -3.72
CA THR A 43 -9.30 -6.08 -3.98
C THR A 43 -8.39 -6.73 -2.92
N PRO A 44 -8.88 -7.69 -2.13
CA PRO A 44 -8.07 -8.38 -1.15
C PRO A 44 -6.96 -9.19 -1.86
N LEU A 45 -5.86 -9.39 -1.15
CA LEU A 45 -4.86 -10.40 -1.51
C LEU A 45 -5.42 -11.79 -1.22
N VAL A 46 -5.17 -12.72 -2.13
CA VAL A 46 -5.51 -14.13 -1.98
C VAL A 46 -4.19 -14.88 -1.99
N TRP A 47 -3.91 -15.64 -0.94
CA TRP A 47 -2.73 -16.51 -0.86
C TRP A 47 -2.69 -17.45 -2.07
N ARG A 48 -1.50 -17.67 -2.61
CA ARG A 48 -1.27 -18.65 -3.67
C ARG A 48 -0.08 -19.53 -3.33
N ASP A 49 -0.16 -20.81 -3.71
CA ASP A 49 0.86 -21.78 -3.36
C ASP A 49 2.20 -21.52 -4.07
N GLU A 50 2.20 -20.74 -5.16
CA GLU A 50 3.44 -20.29 -5.81
C GLU A 50 4.28 -19.33 -4.94
N TRP A 51 3.74 -18.85 -3.82
CA TRP A 51 4.48 -18.04 -2.84
C TRP A 51 5.08 -18.88 -1.73
N CYS A 52 4.81 -20.19 -1.71
CA CYS A 52 5.44 -21.11 -0.79
C CYS A 52 6.95 -21.12 -1.03
N MET A 53 7.71 -20.94 0.04
CA MET A 53 9.17 -21.02 0.05
C MET A 53 9.66 -22.41 0.43
N ASP A 54 8.76 -23.33 0.80
CA ASP A 54 9.10 -24.64 1.34
C ASP A 54 9.91 -24.57 2.66
N ILE A 55 9.80 -23.44 3.37
CA ILE A 55 10.41 -23.15 4.66
C ILE A 55 9.27 -22.84 5.62
N PRO A 56 8.80 -23.80 6.45
CA PRO A 56 7.53 -23.69 7.16
C PRO A 56 7.35 -22.43 8.02
N ALA A 57 8.45 -21.93 8.61
CA ALA A 57 8.41 -20.72 9.42
C ALA A 57 8.21 -19.45 8.58
N LEU A 58 8.79 -19.37 7.38
CA LEU A 58 8.61 -18.24 6.46
C LEU A 58 7.27 -18.30 5.74
N ASP A 59 6.80 -19.50 5.37
CA ASP A 59 5.45 -19.68 4.82
C ASP A 59 4.36 -19.23 5.80
N ALA A 60 4.54 -19.52 7.09
CA ALA A 60 3.65 -19.04 8.15
C ALA A 60 3.69 -17.51 8.27
N ASP A 61 4.88 -16.90 8.17
CA ASP A 61 5.02 -15.45 8.21
C ASP A 61 4.35 -14.78 7.00
N HIS A 62 4.59 -15.28 5.78
CA HIS A 62 3.97 -14.74 4.57
C HIS A 62 2.44 -14.88 4.56
N ARG A 63 1.90 -16.03 5.00
CA ARG A 63 0.45 -16.19 5.17
C ARG A 63 -0.10 -15.18 6.16
N ARG A 64 0.61 -14.91 7.25
CA ARG A 64 0.22 -13.89 8.22
C ARG A 64 0.32 -12.48 7.64
N LEU A 65 1.32 -12.18 6.82
CA LEU A 65 1.44 -10.90 6.11
C LEU A 65 0.24 -10.66 5.18
N VAL A 66 -0.19 -11.67 4.43
CA VAL A 66 -1.42 -11.58 3.60
C VAL A 66 -2.65 -11.22 4.44
N ILE A 67 -2.82 -11.86 5.60
CA ILE A 67 -3.92 -11.56 6.53
C ILE A 67 -3.84 -10.11 7.02
N LEU A 68 -2.66 -9.66 7.44
CA LEU A 68 -2.46 -8.31 7.98
C LEU A 68 -2.66 -7.22 6.92
N VAL A 69 -2.15 -7.43 5.70
CA VAL A 69 -2.39 -6.53 4.57
C VAL A 69 -3.87 -6.46 4.24
N ASN A 70 -4.57 -7.59 4.19
CA ASN A 70 -6.02 -7.59 3.95
C ASN A 70 -6.81 -6.87 5.03
N ALA A 71 -6.46 -7.07 6.30
CA ALA A 71 -7.07 -6.35 7.41
C ALA A 71 -6.83 -4.84 7.27
N LEU A 72 -5.61 -4.44 6.90
CA LEU A 72 -5.28 -3.04 6.65
C LEU A 72 -6.10 -2.47 5.47
N LEU A 73 -6.23 -3.19 4.35
CA LEU A 73 -7.03 -2.80 3.18
C LEU A 73 -8.53 -2.66 3.48
N ALA A 74 -9.05 -3.48 4.40
CA ALA A 74 -10.45 -3.41 4.85
C ALA A 74 -10.73 -2.22 5.78
N SER A 75 -9.69 -1.50 6.24
CA SER A 75 -9.85 -0.38 7.17
C SER A 75 -10.62 0.77 6.53
N ARG A 76 -11.67 1.24 7.22
CA ARG A 76 -12.40 2.45 6.81
C ARG A 76 -11.89 3.69 7.56
N PRO A 77 -11.67 4.83 6.87
CA PRO A 77 -11.31 6.08 7.53
C PRO A 77 -12.41 6.49 8.52
N ARG A 78 -11.98 7.14 9.62
CA ARG A 78 -12.87 7.50 10.74
C ARG A 78 -14.03 8.41 10.33
N SER A 79 -13.82 9.29 9.35
CA SER A 79 -14.84 10.21 8.83
C SER A 79 -16.02 9.51 8.15
N GLU A 80 -15.84 8.26 7.73
CA GLU A 80 -16.87 7.47 7.06
C GLU A 80 -17.46 6.36 7.96
N ARG A 81 -17.09 6.32 9.24
CA ARG A 81 -17.75 5.47 10.22
C ARG A 81 -19.07 6.13 10.61
N ASP A 82 -20.17 5.39 10.50
CA ASP A 82 -21.48 5.88 10.93
C ASP A 82 -21.43 6.25 12.43
N PRO A 83 -21.75 7.50 12.81
CA PRO A 83 -21.76 7.91 14.22
C PRO A 83 -22.85 7.19 15.04
N ALA A 84 -23.76 6.48 14.38
CA ALA A 84 -24.85 5.72 14.99
C ALA A 84 -24.45 4.33 15.52
N GLY A 85 -23.20 3.88 15.32
CA GLY A 85 -22.72 2.56 15.75
C GLY A 85 -22.21 2.46 17.19
N ILE A 86 -22.27 3.54 17.99
CA ILE A 86 -21.92 3.53 19.42
C ILE A 86 -23.17 3.14 20.21
N GLY A 87 -23.61 1.89 20.10
CA GLY A 87 -24.86 1.46 20.73
C GLY A 87 -25.08 -0.05 20.81
N ASP A 88 -24.06 -0.86 20.61
CA ASP A 88 -24.19 -2.31 20.76
C ASP A 88 -22.99 -2.85 21.54
N ASP A 89 -23.24 -3.70 22.52
CA ASP A 89 -22.25 -4.41 23.36
C ASP A 89 -21.46 -5.46 22.54
N ARG A 90 -21.19 -5.16 21.27
CA ARG A 90 -20.39 -5.98 20.36
C ARG A 90 -18.93 -5.82 20.71
N GLU A 91 -18.28 -6.95 21.01
CA GLU A 91 -16.82 -7.08 20.96
C GLU A 91 -16.31 -6.43 19.67
N PRO A 92 -15.34 -5.49 19.75
CA PRO A 92 -14.83 -4.81 18.57
C PRO A 92 -14.35 -5.85 17.55
N ASP A 93 -14.93 -5.84 16.36
CA ASP A 93 -14.51 -6.75 15.30
C ASP A 93 -13.02 -6.44 14.97
N ALA A 94 -12.28 -7.42 14.47
CA ALA A 94 -10.97 -7.17 13.86
C ALA A 94 -11.07 -6.14 12.71
N ALA A 95 -12.27 -5.91 12.17
CA ALA A 95 -12.64 -4.84 11.24
C ALA A 95 -12.84 -3.43 11.87
N ASP A 96 -12.90 -3.32 13.20
CA ASP A 96 -13.10 -2.04 13.93
C ASP A 96 -11.83 -1.38 14.49
N SER A 97 -10.71 -2.09 14.56
CA SER A 97 -9.39 -1.53 14.87
C SER A 97 -9.11 -0.24 14.06
N GLU A 98 -8.49 0.78 14.66
CA GLU A 98 -8.08 1.97 13.92
C GLU A 98 -7.08 1.57 12.81
N PRO A 99 -7.15 2.14 11.58
CA PRO A 99 -6.18 1.87 10.51
C PRO A 99 -4.71 1.88 10.98
N LEU A 100 -4.37 2.78 11.92
CA LEU A 100 -3.04 2.87 12.51
C LEU A 100 -2.65 1.60 13.28
N ALA A 101 -3.53 1.05 14.10
CA ALA A 101 -3.25 -0.17 14.87
C ALA A 101 -3.01 -1.38 13.94
N ARG A 102 -3.76 -1.49 12.83
CA ARG A 102 -3.52 -2.54 11.83
C ARG A 102 -2.19 -2.36 11.12
N PHE A 103 -1.84 -1.11 10.79
CA PHE A 103 -0.56 -0.80 10.19
C PHE A 103 0.60 -1.10 11.13
N GLU A 104 0.46 -0.81 12.42
CA GLU A 104 1.46 -1.17 13.44
C GLU A 104 1.63 -2.68 13.56
N ALA A 105 0.53 -3.44 13.56
CA ALA A 105 0.60 -4.90 13.55
C ALA A 105 1.31 -5.46 12.30
N LEU A 106 1.06 -4.88 11.12
CA LEU A 106 1.78 -5.22 9.89
C LEU A 106 3.28 -4.92 10.02
N LEU A 107 3.62 -3.71 10.48
CA LEU A 107 5.00 -3.25 10.62
C LEU A 107 5.80 -4.10 11.61
N ASP A 108 5.18 -4.48 12.74
CA ASP A 108 5.81 -5.36 13.72
C ASP A 108 6.00 -6.78 13.18
N HIS A 109 5.04 -7.30 12.41
CA HIS A 109 5.19 -8.62 11.79
C HIS A 109 6.32 -8.62 10.75
N LEU A 110 6.42 -7.58 9.90
CA LEU A 110 7.51 -7.42 8.94
C LEU A 110 8.89 -7.39 9.61
N ARG A 111 9.03 -6.69 10.74
CA ARG A 111 10.30 -6.68 11.50
C ARG A 111 10.72 -8.07 11.95
N HIS A 112 9.78 -8.88 12.42
CA HIS A 112 10.07 -10.25 12.85
C HIS A 112 10.38 -11.17 11.66
N HIS A 113 9.63 -11.03 10.57
CA HIS A 113 9.84 -11.73 9.31
C HIS A 113 11.26 -11.49 8.77
N PHE A 114 11.63 -10.23 8.55
CA PHE A 114 12.96 -9.85 8.05
C PHE A 114 14.10 -10.36 8.95
N LYS A 115 13.93 -10.28 10.27
CA LYS A 115 14.92 -10.82 11.21
C LYS A 115 15.08 -12.34 11.07
N ARG A 116 13.99 -13.06 10.78
CA ARG A 116 14.02 -14.52 10.58
C ARG A 116 14.71 -14.87 9.27
N GLU A 117 14.40 -14.16 8.18
CA GLU A 117 15.08 -14.33 6.89
C GLU A 117 16.56 -14.01 6.99
N GLU A 118 16.93 -12.91 7.64
CA GLU A 118 18.34 -12.57 7.88
C GLU A 118 19.07 -13.64 8.66
N ALA A 119 18.44 -14.27 9.65
CA ALA A 119 19.03 -15.39 10.37
C ALA A 119 19.20 -16.63 9.48
N ILE A 120 18.25 -16.91 8.60
CA ILE A 120 18.33 -18.01 7.62
C ILE A 120 19.45 -17.74 6.61
N MET A 121 19.49 -16.54 6.03
CA MET A 121 20.54 -16.10 5.10
C MET A 121 21.94 -16.29 5.70
N LEU A 122 22.13 -15.86 6.95
CA LEU A 122 23.40 -16.05 7.67
C LEU A 122 23.73 -17.52 7.92
N SER A 123 22.72 -18.39 8.11
CA SER A 123 22.93 -19.81 8.40
C SER A 123 23.39 -20.64 7.19
N ILE A 124 23.17 -20.12 5.97
CA ILE A 124 23.53 -20.78 4.72
C ILE A 124 24.63 -20.04 3.94
N ASP A 125 25.28 -19.06 4.57
CA ASP A 125 26.26 -18.16 3.94
C ASP A 125 25.73 -17.54 2.62
N TYR A 126 24.49 -17.03 2.64
CA TYR A 126 23.83 -16.50 1.45
C TYR A 126 24.59 -15.32 0.82
N ASP A 127 25.03 -15.47 -0.42
CA ASP A 127 25.89 -14.51 -1.14
C ASP A 127 25.33 -13.08 -1.16
N ASP A 128 24.01 -12.92 -1.36
CA ASP A 128 23.35 -11.63 -1.52
C ASP A 128 22.85 -11.02 -0.19
N PHE A 129 23.27 -11.54 0.96
CA PHE A 129 22.78 -11.12 2.28
C PHE A 129 22.82 -9.60 2.51
N GLN A 130 23.93 -8.94 2.15
CA GLN A 130 24.07 -7.49 2.39
C GLN A 130 23.09 -6.66 1.56
N THR A 131 22.88 -7.07 0.30
CA THR A 131 21.92 -6.43 -0.60
C THR A 131 20.51 -6.60 -0.07
N HIS A 132 20.12 -7.84 0.25
CA HIS A 132 18.79 -8.17 0.76
C HIS A 132 18.48 -7.43 2.09
N LYS A 133 19.44 -7.41 3.02
CA LYS A 133 19.30 -6.65 4.29
C LYS A 133 19.19 -5.14 4.08
N CYS A 134 19.88 -4.59 3.07
CA CYS A 134 19.76 -3.18 2.73
C CYS A 134 18.34 -2.86 2.26
N GLU A 135 17.75 -3.75 1.45
CA GLU A 135 16.35 -3.64 1.02
C GLU A 135 15.41 -3.66 2.22
N HIS A 136 15.51 -4.64 3.13
CA HIS A 136 14.72 -4.66 4.38
C HIS A 136 14.82 -3.35 5.17
N SER A 137 16.02 -2.78 5.25
CA SER A 137 16.27 -1.55 6.00
C SER A 137 15.62 -0.33 5.36
N LEU A 138 15.75 -0.18 4.04
CA LEU A 138 15.08 0.86 3.26
C LEU A 138 13.57 0.72 3.42
N GLN A 139 13.11 -0.50 3.31
CA GLN A 139 11.73 -0.88 3.36
C GLN A 139 11.07 -0.50 4.72
N LEU A 140 11.68 -0.91 5.83
CA LEU A 140 11.22 -0.53 7.16
C LEU A 140 11.26 0.99 7.38
N ALA A 141 12.21 1.71 6.77
CA ALA A 141 12.30 3.16 6.89
C ALA A 141 11.11 3.85 6.21
N GLU A 142 10.75 3.44 5.00
CA GLU A 142 9.60 3.97 4.26
C GLU A 142 8.28 3.75 5.01
N LEU A 143 8.04 2.53 5.50
CA LEU A 143 6.85 2.21 6.30
C LEU A 143 6.82 2.97 7.63
N THR A 144 7.98 3.17 8.26
CA THR A 144 8.09 3.95 9.49
C THR A 144 7.74 5.42 9.25
N GLU A 145 8.12 5.98 8.10
CA GLU A 145 7.71 7.35 7.75
C GLU A 145 6.21 7.45 7.46
N LEU A 146 5.63 6.46 6.75
CA LEU A 146 4.19 6.38 6.56
C LEU A 146 3.44 6.31 7.91
N ARG A 147 3.94 5.53 8.88
CA ARG A 147 3.40 5.51 10.25
C ARG A 147 3.43 6.91 10.88
N ARG A 148 4.55 7.61 10.77
CA ARG A 148 4.70 8.95 11.36
C ARG A 148 3.72 9.94 10.74
N GLN A 149 3.52 9.88 9.41
CA GLN A 149 2.51 10.67 8.71
C GLN A 149 1.10 10.33 9.23
N ALA A 150 0.77 9.05 9.34
CA ALA A 150 -0.52 8.59 9.86
C ALA A 150 -0.79 9.09 11.28
N VAL A 151 0.21 9.09 12.17
CA VAL A 151 0.07 9.64 13.52
C VAL A 151 -0.19 11.14 13.49
N ARG A 152 0.53 11.91 12.66
CA ARG A 152 0.34 13.37 12.53
C ARG A 152 -1.04 13.72 12.00
N ASP A 153 -1.56 12.92 11.08
CA ASP A 153 -2.82 13.17 10.39
C ASP A 153 -4.02 12.45 11.03
N HIS A 154 -3.87 11.96 12.27
CA HIS A 154 -4.91 11.23 13.01
C HIS A 154 -5.53 10.06 12.22
N GLY A 155 -4.68 9.27 11.56
CA GLY A 155 -5.08 8.10 10.77
C GLY A 155 -5.52 8.41 9.34
N ASN A 156 -5.59 9.68 8.91
CA ASN A 156 -6.01 10.04 7.55
C ASN A 156 -4.95 9.77 6.48
N ALA A 157 -3.70 9.48 6.85
CA ALA A 157 -2.64 9.19 5.88
C ALA A 157 -2.81 7.83 5.17
N PHE A 158 -3.74 6.97 5.62
CA PHE A 158 -4.07 5.72 4.93
C PHE A 158 -5.05 5.96 3.77
N SER A 159 -4.63 6.78 2.82
CA SER A 159 -5.33 6.97 1.56
C SER A 159 -5.39 5.65 0.78
N HIS A 160 -6.33 5.55 -0.17
CA HIS A 160 -6.38 4.41 -1.09
C HIS A 160 -5.03 4.16 -1.78
N GLU A 161 -4.35 5.22 -2.20
CA GLU A 161 -3.06 5.14 -2.87
C GLU A 161 -1.98 4.56 -1.95
N SER A 162 -1.89 5.05 -0.72
CA SER A 162 -0.93 4.58 0.29
C SER A 162 -1.16 3.11 0.62
N LEU A 163 -2.43 2.69 0.76
CA LEU A 163 -2.79 1.30 1.01
C LEU A 163 -2.44 0.38 -0.16
N GLN A 164 -2.68 0.81 -1.40
CA GLN A 164 -2.27 0.06 -2.59
C GLN A 164 -0.75 0.01 -2.75
N TRP A 165 -0.05 1.07 -2.35
CA TRP A 165 1.41 1.08 -2.34
C TRP A 165 1.96 0.05 -1.33
N VAL A 166 1.47 0.03 -0.09
CA VAL A 166 1.86 -0.98 0.92
C VAL A 166 1.61 -2.40 0.40
N LYS A 167 0.43 -2.63 -0.19
CA LYS A 167 0.06 -3.93 -0.78
C LYS A 167 1.05 -4.39 -1.86
N ARG A 168 1.32 -3.53 -2.86
CA ARG A 168 2.25 -3.85 -3.96
C ARG A 168 3.65 -4.10 -3.44
N TRP A 169 4.12 -3.23 -2.57
CA TRP A 169 5.46 -3.28 -2.04
C TRP A 169 5.73 -4.56 -1.24
N CYS A 170 4.79 -5.01 -0.39
CA CYS A 170 4.96 -6.29 0.34
C CYS A 170 5.09 -7.45 -0.63
N PHE A 171 4.34 -7.38 -1.73
CA PHE A 171 4.27 -8.45 -2.70
C PHE A 171 5.47 -8.52 -3.63
N ASP A 172 5.94 -7.37 -4.10
CA ASP A 172 7.12 -7.30 -4.97
C ASP A 172 8.34 -7.89 -4.26
N HIS A 173 8.47 -7.68 -2.95
CA HIS A 173 9.51 -8.30 -2.12
C HIS A 173 9.33 -9.82 -2.00
N PHE A 174 8.17 -10.31 -1.53
CA PHE A 174 7.93 -11.76 -1.33
C PHE A 174 8.13 -12.58 -2.62
N VAL A 175 7.70 -12.03 -3.76
CA VAL A 175 7.76 -12.74 -5.04
C VAL A 175 9.17 -12.72 -5.63
N ALA A 176 9.89 -11.60 -5.52
CA ALA A 176 11.18 -11.45 -6.19
C ALA A 176 12.34 -11.95 -5.34
N GLU A 177 12.45 -11.45 -4.10
CA GLU A 177 13.66 -11.58 -3.30
C GLU A 177 13.60 -12.80 -2.38
N ASP A 178 12.50 -13.02 -1.67
CA ASP A 178 12.37 -14.17 -0.75
C ASP A 178 12.40 -15.49 -1.53
N GLN A 179 11.90 -15.50 -2.77
CA GLN A 179 11.99 -16.67 -3.65
C GLN A 179 13.42 -16.99 -4.10
N ARG A 180 14.33 -16.00 -4.17
CA ARG A 180 15.77 -16.26 -4.41
C ARG A 180 16.40 -16.91 -3.19
N LEU A 181 16.06 -16.43 -2.00
CA LEU A 181 16.46 -17.06 -0.73
C LEU A 181 15.94 -18.50 -0.64
N ALA A 182 14.68 -18.76 -0.98
CA ALA A 182 14.10 -20.10 -0.96
C ALA A 182 14.89 -21.10 -1.83
N ARG A 183 15.27 -20.68 -3.05
CA ARG A 183 16.09 -21.51 -3.95
C ARG A 183 17.46 -21.82 -3.36
N ALA A 184 18.18 -20.81 -2.88
CA ALA A 184 19.50 -21.00 -2.27
C ALA A 184 19.42 -21.89 -1.02
N TYR A 185 18.38 -21.71 -0.19
CA TYR A 185 18.17 -22.55 0.98
C TYR A 185 17.91 -24.01 0.61
N ALA A 186 17.10 -24.28 -0.42
CA ALA A 186 16.83 -25.62 -0.91
C ALA A 186 18.10 -26.32 -1.42
N GLU A 187 18.94 -25.62 -2.18
CA GLU A 187 20.22 -26.15 -2.69
C GLU A 187 21.17 -26.57 -1.56
N VAL A 188 21.18 -25.85 -0.44
CA VAL A 188 22.05 -26.16 0.71
C VAL A 188 21.46 -27.26 1.61
N THR A 189 20.15 -27.33 1.75
CA THR A 189 19.48 -28.18 2.77
C THR A 189 18.81 -29.44 2.24
N ARG A 190 18.60 -29.55 0.93
CA ARG A 190 18.03 -30.73 0.26
C ARG A 190 19.00 -31.26 -0.81
N PRO A 191 20.16 -31.81 -0.41
CA PRO A 191 21.12 -32.42 -1.34
C PRO A 191 20.59 -33.70 -1.99
#